data_AF-A0A3B9GSV9-F1
#
_entry.id   AF-A0A3B9GSV9-F1
#
_cell.length_a   1.000
_cell.length_b   1.000
_cell.length_c   1.000
_cell.angle_alpha   90.00
_cell.angle_beta   90.00
_cell.angle_gamma   90.00
#
_symmetry.space_group_name_H-M   'P 1'
#
loop_
_entity.id
_entity.type
_entity.pdbx_description
1 polymer ?
#
loop_
_entity_poly.entity_id
_entity_poly.type
_entity_poly.pdbx_seq_one_letter_code
_entity_poly.pdbx_strand_id
1 'polypeptide(L)'
;MTAAFTSCSKNNDIEQISKGQEAEASFKANFEKRYGQIDPQNDWGFGKTASVRTRTANPNGNQWYASNQLNYVEPAPIGDAELEKVLTVFNQKGAESYESLIDWSTFFVQQVYKGVAVHPAKDGLNSYIGSNQMNWLFADDGTHTMNDHINNFNAGDNKDYNGIMLMEKSSTKAFGYNCSSDNGRLFYNFRMEEIDGNYYVGFDFEAAGQNLNEQVERDYIYNDWIVKIVPARPNITYEARIICEDLGATDDFDFNDVVFDVKIDKNKNKTYIKLLAAGGTIPLYIGDTDHEVHDLFGVDTGVMVNTYNTGEKAPVEFELNRAYENYNAIPVMINLDEATALGEGNLTVLKAEMGAAPQKILVDTDYVWCGERLQIETVYPNFIQYVSSHNYSRWW
;
A
#
# COMPACT_ATOMS: atom_id res chain seq x y z
N MET A 1 57.97 57.48 -4.33
CA MET A 1 57.55 56.35 -3.47
C MET A 1 56.04 56.27 -3.61
N THR A 2 55.57 55.48 -4.57
CA THR A 2 54.16 55.39 -4.97
C THR A 2 53.68 54.04 -4.48
N ALA A 3 52.85 54.03 -3.43
CA ALA A 3 52.30 52.80 -2.87
C ALA A 3 51.12 52.36 -3.74
N ALA A 4 51.29 51.22 -4.43
CA ALA A 4 50.19 50.47 -4.99
C ALA A 4 49.51 49.70 -3.85
N PHE A 5 48.24 49.98 -3.59
CA PHE A 5 47.39 49.10 -2.79
C PHE A 5 46.64 48.17 -3.75
N THR A 6 47.18 46.97 -3.92
CA THR A 6 46.46 45.83 -4.48
C THR A 6 45.54 45.30 -3.38
N SER A 7 44.23 45.52 -3.50
CA SER A 7 43.23 44.84 -2.66
C SER A 7 42.92 43.50 -3.30
N CYS A 8 43.50 42.43 -2.74
CA CYS A 8 43.05 41.06 -2.99
C CYS A 8 41.87 40.77 -2.03
N SER A 9 40.64 41.01 -2.46
CA SER A 9 39.49 40.38 -1.80
C SER A 9 39.44 38.92 -2.23
N LYS A 10 39.74 38.02 -1.29
CA LYS A 10 39.54 36.58 -1.47
C LYS A 10 38.03 36.33 -1.65
N ASN A 11 37.64 35.89 -2.85
CA ASN A 11 36.37 35.23 -3.10
C ASN A 11 36.33 33.94 -2.27
N ASN A 12 35.65 33.90 -1.12
CA ASN A 12 35.23 32.61 -0.52
C ASN A 12 34.18 32.69 0.61
N ASP A 13 33.57 33.84 0.92
CA ASP A 13 32.51 33.92 1.94
C ASP A 13 31.20 34.50 1.37
N ILE A 14 30.77 34.02 0.21
CA ILE A 14 29.35 34.10 -0.16
C ILE A 14 28.78 32.73 0.24
N GLU A 15 27.98 32.67 1.30
CA GLU A 15 27.14 31.49 1.56
C GLU A 15 26.37 31.20 0.27
N GLN A 16 26.70 30.10 -0.41
CA GLN A 16 25.91 29.65 -1.55
C GLN A 16 24.55 29.22 -1.00
N ILE A 17 23.53 30.01 -1.31
CA ILE A 17 22.13 29.68 -1.04
C ILE A 17 21.82 28.39 -1.82
N SER A 18 21.17 27.42 -1.18
CA SER A 18 20.80 26.18 -1.88
C SER A 18 19.68 26.44 -2.89
N LYS A 19 19.61 25.62 -3.96
CA LYS A 19 18.50 25.69 -4.94
C LYS A 19 17.13 25.65 -4.26
N GLY A 20 16.99 24.84 -3.21
CA GLY A 20 15.79 24.80 -2.37
C GLY A 20 15.46 26.15 -1.78
N GLN A 21 16.41 26.79 -1.10
CA GLN A 21 16.20 28.12 -0.51
C GLN A 21 15.85 29.20 -1.56
N GLU A 22 16.44 29.14 -2.75
CA GLU A 22 16.10 30.05 -3.86
C GLU A 22 14.67 29.82 -4.38
N ALA A 23 14.27 28.55 -4.54
CA ALA A 23 12.93 28.17 -4.96
C ALA A 23 11.88 28.56 -3.91
N GLU A 24 12.14 28.32 -2.62
CA GLU A 24 11.26 28.73 -1.52
C GLU A 24 11.04 30.24 -1.49
N ALA A 25 12.11 31.03 -1.67
CA ALA A 25 12.03 32.50 -1.69
C ALA A 25 11.24 33.00 -2.92
N SER A 26 11.45 32.38 -4.08
CA SER A 26 10.75 32.72 -5.33
C SER A 26 9.26 32.39 -5.24
N PHE A 27 8.93 31.19 -4.77
CA PHE A 27 7.56 30.74 -4.51
C PHE A 27 6.83 31.71 -3.59
N LYS A 28 7.44 32.05 -2.45
CA LYS A 28 6.86 33.02 -1.50
C LYS A 28 6.57 34.37 -2.16
N ALA A 29 7.55 34.92 -2.88
CA ALA A 29 7.40 36.23 -3.51
C ALA A 29 6.29 36.23 -4.58
N ASN A 30 6.19 35.17 -5.37
CA ASN A 30 5.14 35.02 -6.37
C ASN A 30 3.76 34.81 -5.75
N PHE A 31 3.67 34.03 -4.67
CA PHE A 31 2.42 33.78 -3.94
C PHE A 31 1.87 35.08 -3.33
N GLU A 32 2.72 35.83 -2.61
CA GLU A 32 2.33 37.13 -2.01
C GLU A 32 1.98 38.17 -3.09
N LYS A 33 2.69 38.16 -4.23
CA LYS A 33 2.37 39.02 -5.37
C LYS A 33 0.99 38.69 -5.96
N ARG A 34 0.59 37.41 -5.99
CA ARG A 34 -0.68 36.98 -6.56
C ARG A 34 -1.85 37.17 -5.60
N TYR A 35 -1.72 36.73 -4.35
CA TYR A 35 -2.83 36.66 -3.39
C TYR A 35 -2.80 37.78 -2.33
N GLY A 36 -1.72 38.54 -2.25
CA GLY A 36 -1.56 39.62 -1.28
C GLY A 36 -1.07 39.13 0.08
N GLN A 37 -1.41 39.89 1.12
CA GLN A 37 -0.96 39.60 2.49
C GLN A 37 -1.69 38.38 3.05
N ILE A 38 -0.90 37.43 3.55
CA ILE A 38 -1.37 36.22 4.22
C ILE A 38 -1.80 36.56 5.65
N ASP A 39 -2.93 36.02 6.09
CA ASP A 39 -3.35 36.09 7.49
C ASP A 39 -2.32 35.37 8.38
N PRO A 40 -1.70 36.04 9.37
CA PRO A 40 -0.73 35.43 10.28
C PRO A 40 -1.24 34.22 11.06
N GLN A 41 -2.56 34.01 11.14
CA GLN A 41 -3.20 32.87 11.80
C GLN A 41 -3.62 31.76 10.84
N ASN A 42 -3.40 31.92 9.53
CA ASN A 42 -3.73 30.88 8.57
C ASN A 42 -2.73 29.72 8.70
N ASP A 43 -3.24 28.54 9.05
CA ASP A 43 -2.48 27.30 9.23
C ASP A 43 -2.64 26.32 8.07
N TRP A 44 -3.28 26.76 6.98
CA TRP A 44 -3.49 25.97 5.76
C TRP A 44 -4.28 24.68 5.98
N GLY A 45 -5.15 24.67 7.00
CA GLY A 45 -6.00 23.55 7.37
C GLY A 45 -5.36 22.58 8.36
N PHE A 46 -4.07 22.74 8.68
CA PHE A 46 -3.32 21.80 9.52
C PHE A 46 -3.63 21.90 11.02
N GLY A 47 -4.47 22.83 11.47
CA GLY A 47 -5.03 22.86 12.82
C GLY A 47 -5.97 21.69 13.12
N LYS A 48 -6.42 20.94 12.11
CA LYS A 48 -7.13 19.67 12.29
C LYS A 48 -6.18 18.64 12.91
N THR A 49 -6.48 18.25 14.14
CA THR A 49 -5.77 17.15 14.83
C THR A 49 -6.30 15.80 14.34
N ALA A 50 -5.39 14.85 14.13
CA ALA A 50 -5.75 13.49 13.74
C ALA A 50 -6.65 12.83 14.80
N SER A 51 -7.68 12.11 14.36
CA SER A 51 -8.65 11.51 15.26
C SER A 51 -8.02 10.38 16.08
N VAL A 52 -7.93 10.55 17.41
CA VAL A 52 -7.44 9.50 18.31
C VAL A 52 -8.58 8.54 18.64
N ARG A 53 -8.54 7.32 18.10
CA ARG A 53 -9.43 6.22 18.57
C ARG A 53 -8.79 5.53 19.77
N THR A 54 -9.55 5.15 20.79
CA THR A 54 -9.07 4.42 21.98
C THR A 54 -9.41 2.93 21.90
N ARG A 55 -8.50 2.06 22.37
CA ARG A 55 -8.55 0.59 22.21
C ARG A 55 -9.47 -0.13 23.20
N THR A 56 -9.94 -1.33 22.80
CA THR A 56 -10.14 -2.52 23.65
C THR A 56 -9.88 -3.79 22.79
N ALA A 57 -9.36 -4.90 23.34
CA ALA A 57 -8.69 -6.02 22.64
C ALA A 57 -9.57 -7.19 22.11
N ASN A 58 -8.99 -8.19 21.39
CA ASN A 58 -9.04 -9.68 21.68
C ASN A 58 -9.40 -10.70 20.52
N PRO A 59 -8.64 -11.78 20.28
CA PRO A 59 -8.26 -12.49 19.04
C PRO A 59 -9.31 -13.39 18.32
N ASN A 60 -10.39 -12.82 17.76
CA ASN A 60 -11.42 -13.59 17.05
C ASN A 60 -11.57 -13.13 15.58
N GLY A 61 -11.94 -14.02 14.64
CA GLY A 61 -12.06 -13.70 13.20
C GLY A 61 -13.02 -12.53 12.87
N ASN A 62 -13.94 -12.21 13.79
CA ASN A 62 -14.75 -10.99 13.75
C ASN A 62 -13.93 -9.67 13.88
N GLN A 63 -12.62 -9.74 14.13
CA GLN A 63 -11.74 -8.59 14.30
C GLN A 63 -10.92 -8.24 13.06
N TRP A 64 -10.81 -9.14 12.09
CA TRP A 64 -10.13 -8.82 10.83
C TRP A 64 -10.79 -7.61 10.18
N TYR A 65 -12.12 -7.53 10.24
CA TYR A 65 -12.91 -6.49 9.58
C TYR A 65 -13.44 -5.41 10.52
N ALA A 66 -13.30 -5.58 11.84
CA ALA A 66 -13.83 -4.63 12.80
C ALA A 66 -13.09 -3.28 12.72
N SER A 67 -13.84 -2.19 12.53
CA SER A 67 -13.33 -0.83 12.34
C SER A 67 -12.50 -0.27 13.50
N ASN A 68 -12.55 -0.93 14.66
CA ASN A 68 -11.79 -0.60 15.87
C ASN A 68 -10.63 -1.57 16.16
N GLN A 69 -10.35 -2.51 15.26
CA GLN A 69 -9.28 -3.51 15.39
C GLN A 69 -8.32 -3.46 14.18
N LEU A 70 -8.21 -4.56 13.43
CA LEU A 70 -7.37 -4.66 12.26
C LEU A 70 -7.99 -3.93 11.07
N ASN A 71 -9.33 -3.94 10.97
CA ASN A 71 -10.07 -3.17 9.99
C ASN A 71 -9.50 -3.36 8.59
N TYR A 72 -9.30 -4.61 8.16
CA TYR A 72 -9.00 -4.99 6.79
C TYR A 72 -10.28 -5.05 5.97
N VAL A 73 -10.14 -4.89 4.66
CA VAL A 73 -11.21 -5.12 3.69
C VAL A 73 -11.50 -6.62 3.69
N GLU A 74 -12.76 -6.97 3.93
CA GLU A 74 -13.23 -8.35 3.83
C GLU A 74 -13.15 -8.84 2.39
N PRO A 75 -12.42 -9.94 2.09
CA PRO A 75 -12.42 -10.51 0.77
C PRO A 75 -13.83 -10.91 0.33
N ALA A 76 -14.16 -10.59 -0.92
CA ALA A 76 -15.46 -10.94 -1.48
C ALA A 76 -15.69 -12.46 -1.39
N PRO A 77 -16.94 -12.92 -1.16
CA PRO A 77 -17.27 -14.34 -1.26
C PRO A 77 -16.97 -14.87 -2.66
N ILE A 78 -16.51 -16.12 -2.73
CA ILE A 78 -16.30 -16.81 -4.01
C ILE A 78 -17.66 -17.04 -4.67
N GLY A 79 -17.85 -16.47 -5.85
CA GLY A 79 -19.07 -16.67 -6.64
C GLY A 79 -19.01 -17.95 -7.50
N ASP A 80 -20.17 -18.47 -7.91
CA ASP A 80 -20.25 -19.70 -8.73
C ASP A 80 -19.45 -19.60 -10.04
N ALA A 81 -19.48 -18.43 -10.70
CA ALA A 81 -18.74 -18.21 -11.94
C ALA A 81 -17.21 -18.17 -11.73
N GLU A 82 -16.76 -17.66 -10.59
CA GLU A 82 -15.35 -17.69 -10.20
C GLU A 82 -14.93 -19.13 -9.93
N LEU A 83 -15.72 -19.87 -9.14
CA LEU A 83 -15.48 -21.28 -8.83
C LEU A 83 -15.39 -22.13 -10.10
N GLU A 84 -16.29 -21.96 -11.07
CA GLU A 84 -16.28 -22.72 -12.32
C GLU A 84 -14.98 -22.51 -13.12
N LYS A 85 -14.50 -21.27 -13.21
CA LYS A 85 -13.23 -20.94 -13.88
C LYS A 85 -12.04 -21.56 -13.16
N VAL A 86 -11.99 -21.42 -11.84
CA VAL A 86 -10.92 -22.00 -11.02
C VAL A 86 -10.89 -23.52 -11.18
N LEU A 87 -12.04 -24.19 -11.06
CA LEU A 87 -12.13 -25.63 -11.28
C LEU A 87 -11.74 -26.05 -12.69
N THR A 88 -12.06 -25.26 -13.72
CA THR A 88 -11.65 -25.55 -15.10
C THR A 88 -10.12 -25.62 -15.24
N VAL A 89 -9.39 -24.79 -14.50
CA VAL A 89 -7.92 -24.77 -14.50
C VAL A 89 -7.34 -25.90 -13.66
N PHE A 90 -7.82 -26.07 -12.43
CA PHE A 90 -7.25 -27.01 -11.46
C PHE A 90 -7.70 -28.46 -11.65
N ASN A 91 -8.75 -28.73 -12.43
CA ASN A 91 -9.14 -30.10 -12.83
C ASN A 91 -8.28 -30.69 -13.96
N GLN A 92 -7.28 -29.96 -14.43
CA GLN A 92 -6.36 -30.41 -15.46
C GLN A 92 -5.03 -30.84 -14.83
N LYS A 93 -4.39 -31.86 -15.42
CA LYS A 93 -3.04 -32.25 -15.01
C LYS A 93 -2.08 -31.08 -15.20
N GLY A 94 -1.30 -30.79 -14.17
CA GLY A 94 -0.31 -29.72 -14.16
C GLY A 94 1.04 -30.16 -13.62
N ALA A 95 1.98 -29.23 -13.61
CA ALA A 95 3.21 -29.35 -12.85
C ALA A 95 3.14 -28.43 -11.62
N GLU A 96 3.98 -28.70 -10.63
CA GLU A 96 4.16 -27.80 -9.50
C GLU A 96 4.68 -26.46 -10.02
N SER A 97 4.09 -25.39 -9.54
CA SER A 97 4.49 -24.02 -9.87
C SER A 97 4.70 -23.23 -8.59
N TYR A 98 5.80 -22.48 -8.59
CA TYR A 98 6.22 -21.61 -7.50
C TYR A 98 6.33 -20.21 -8.11
N GLU A 99 5.29 -19.40 -7.95
CA GLU A 99 5.35 -18.03 -8.44
C GLU A 99 6.10 -17.16 -7.43
N SER A 100 7.14 -16.48 -7.88
CA SER A 100 7.89 -15.47 -7.10
C SER A 100 7.17 -14.11 -7.06
N LEU A 101 5.85 -14.08 -7.26
CA LEU A 101 5.14 -12.88 -7.72
C LEU A 101 4.46 -12.06 -6.64
N ILE A 102 4.48 -12.47 -5.37
CA ILE A 102 3.67 -11.80 -4.35
C ILE A 102 4.49 -11.56 -3.08
N ASP A 103 4.45 -10.31 -2.61
CA ASP A 103 4.86 -9.95 -1.25
C ASP A 103 3.85 -10.55 -0.28
N TRP A 104 4.23 -11.68 0.31
CA TRP A 104 3.41 -12.46 1.24
C TRP A 104 3.43 -11.94 2.68
N SER A 105 3.87 -10.70 2.91
CA SER A 105 3.96 -10.20 4.27
C SER A 105 2.60 -10.15 4.97
N THR A 106 1.49 -9.77 4.31
CA THR A 106 0.14 -9.77 4.93
C THR A 106 -0.97 -10.07 3.91
N PHE A 107 -1.70 -11.19 4.09
CA PHE A 107 -2.71 -11.66 3.13
C PHE A 107 -3.80 -12.52 3.78
N PHE A 108 -4.96 -12.61 3.13
CA PHE A 108 -5.99 -13.59 3.46
C PHE A 108 -5.84 -14.85 2.61
N VAL A 109 -6.05 -16.01 3.23
CA VAL A 109 -6.28 -17.30 2.58
C VAL A 109 -7.77 -17.57 2.65
N GLN A 110 -8.43 -17.79 1.51
CA GLN A 110 -9.86 -18.07 1.43
C GLN A 110 -10.12 -19.42 0.75
N GLN A 111 -10.94 -20.25 1.35
CA GLN A 111 -11.41 -21.54 0.85
C GLN A 111 -12.18 -21.32 -0.45
N VAL A 112 -11.74 -22.02 -1.51
CA VAL A 112 -12.44 -22.04 -2.80
C VAL A 112 -13.13 -23.37 -3.00
N TYR A 113 -12.39 -24.46 -2.84
CA TYR A 113 -12.90 -25.80 -3.14
C TYR A 113 -12.26 -26.86 -2.27
N LYS A 114 -13.07 -27.81 -1.80
CA LYS A 114 -12.61 -29.02 -1.10
C LYS A 114 -12.94 -30.21 -1.99
N GLY A 115 -11.91 -30.88 -2.51
CA GLY A 115 -12.02 -31.94 -3.49
C GLY A 115 -12.74 -33.16 -2.96
N VAL A 116 -13.46 -33.84 -3.85
CA VAL A 116 -14.18 -35.09 -3.57
C VAL A 116 -13.62 -36.26 -4.38
N ALA A 117 -12.46 -36.06 -5.03
CA ALA A 117 -11.77 -37.10 -5.79
C ALA A 117 -11.41 -38.27 -4.87
N VAL A 118 -11.62 -39.49 -5.37
CA VAL A 118 -11.33 -40.73 -4.65
C VAL A 118 -10.06 -41.34 -5.23
N HIS A 119 -9.05 -41.46 -4.40
CA HIS A 119 -7.74 -41.98 -4.75
C HIS A 119 -7.57 -43.41 -4.23
N PRO A 120 -7.27 -44.39 -5.10
CA PRO A 120 -7.02 -45.76 -4.67
C PRO A 120 -5.68 -45.86 -3.94
N ALA A 121 -5.65 -46.63 -2.86
CA ALA A 121 -4.41 -47.02 -2.22
C ALA A 121 -3.67 -48.07 -3.07
N LYS A 122 -2.35 -48.20 -2.88
CA LYS A 122 -1.52 -49.14 -3.65
C LYS A 122 -1.84 -50.61 -3.45
N ASP A 123 -2.54 -50.96 -2.37
CA ASP A 123 -3.02 -52.33 -2.18
C ASP A 123 -4.18 -52.70 -3.11
N GLY A 124 -4.80 -51.72 -3.78
CA GLY A 124 -5.95 -51.90 -4.67
C GLY A 124 -7.26 -52.25 -3.96
N LEU A 125 -7.31 -52.18 -2.62
CA LEU A 125 -8.47 -52.52 -1.80
C LEU A 125 -9.03 -51.32 -1.04
N ASN A 126 -8.15 -50.38 -0.66
CA ASN A 126 -8.52 -49.17 0.07
C ASN A 126 -8.59 -47.95 -0.85
N SER A 127 -9.30 -46.91 -0.42
CA SER A 127 -9.41 -45.65 -1.15
C SER A 127 -9.67 -44.48 -0.23
N TYR A 128 -9.18 -43.30 -0.57
CA TYR A 128 -9.26 -42.10 0.24
C TYR A 128 -9.79 -40.92 -0.57
N ILE A 129 -10.57 -40.06 0.07
CA ILE A 129 -10.80 -38.71 -0.45
C ILE A 129 -9.65 -37.85 0.06
N GLY A 130 -8.83 -37.32 -0.85
CA GLY A 130 -7.56 -36.66 -0.49
C GLY A 130 -7.76 -35.51 0.48
N SER A 131 -8.77 -34.67 0.21
CA SER A 131 -9.15 -33.54 1.06
C SER A 131 -9.55 -33.90 2.49
N ASN A 132 -9.98 -35.14 2.75
CA ASN A 132 -10.30 -35.63 4.10
C ASN A 132 -9.06 -36.10 4.86
N GLN A 133 -7.97 -36.37 4.15
CA GLN A 133 -6.70 -36.79 4.74
C GLN A 133 -5.74 -35.62 4.93
N MET A 134 -5.95 -34.51 4.22
CA MET A 134 -5.30 -33.23 4.47
C MET A 134 -5.85 -32.63 5.79
N ASN A 135 -5.14 -32.81 6.90
CA ASN A 135 -5.62 -32.37 8.22
C ASN A 135 -5.57 -30.85 8.40
N TRP A 136 -4.61 -30.19 7.76
CA TRP A 136 -4.47 -28.74 7.77
C TRP A 136 -3.52 -28.28 6.66
N LEU A 137 -3.73 -27.05 6.20
CA LEU A 137 -2.87 -26.35 5.25
C LEU A 137 -1.90 -25.44 5.99
N PHE A 138 -0.72 -25.19 5.44
CA PHE A 138 0.26 -24.30 6.04
C PHE A 138 0.98 -23.46 4.98
N ALA A 139 1.49 -22.31 5.42
CA ALA A 139 2.27 -21.38 4.61
C ALA A 139 3.70 -21.31 5.17
N ASP A 140 4.60 -22.12 4.62
CA ASP A 140 5.94 -22.39 5.15
C ASP A 140 6.94 -21.26 4.85
N ASP A 141 7.74 -20.89 5.84
CA ASP A 141 8.82 -19.91 5.71
C ASP A 141 10.15 -20.51 5.18
N GLY A 142 10.13 -21.80 4.82
CA GLY A 142 11.27 -22.59 4.39
C GLY A 142 12.04 -23.25 5.53
N THR A 143 11.58 -23.14 6.78
CA THR A 143 12.13 -23.88 7.92
C THR A 143 11.47 -25.25 8.10
N HIS A 144 10.37 -25.51 7.40
CA HIS A 144 9.60 -26.75 7.44
C HIS A 144 9.11 -27.10 8.86
N THR A 145 8.76 -26.07 9.64
CA THR A 145 8.24 -26.23 11.00
C THR A 145 6.71 -26.06 11.01
N MET A 146 6.03 -26.73 11.94
CA MET A 146 4.56 -26.69 12.06
C MET A 146 4.00 -25.34 12.58
N ASN A 147 4.83 -24.28 12.62
CA ASN A 147 4.50 -23.03 13.29
C ASN A 147 3.58 -22.11 12.47
N ASP A 148 3.55 -22.27 11.14
CA ASP A 148 2.76 -21.42 10.22
C ASP A 148 1.52 -22.12 9.65
N HIS A 149 0.79 -22.78 10.53
CA HIS A 149 -0.51 -23.38 10.22
C HIS A 149 -1.53 -22.28 9.84
N ILE A 150 -2.26 -22.48 8.75
CA ILE A 150 -3.42 -21.66 8.40
C ILE A 150 -4.58 -22.08 9.32
N ASN A 151 -4.65 -21.41 10.48
CA ASN A 151 -5.47 -21.83 11.60
C ASN A 151 -6.96 -22.00 11.24
N ASN A 152 -7.59 -23.02 11.82
CA ASN A 152 -9.04 -23.28 11.78
C ASN A 152 -9.67 -23.57 10.39
N PHE A 153 -8.88 -23.90 9.37
CA PHE A 153 -9.37 -24.24 8.03
C PHE A 153 -10.02 -25.63 7.90
N ASN A 154 -9.87 -26.53 8.89
CA ASN A 154 -10.39 -27.90 8.84
C ASN A 154 -11.35 -28.28 9.98
N ALA A 155 -11.89 -27.30 10.72
CA ALA A 155 -12.89 -27.56 11.76
C ALA A 155 -14.31 -27.53 11.16
N GLY A 156 -14.76 -28.69 10.68
CA GLY A 156 -16.15 -29.11 10.45
C GLY A 156 -17.27 -28.09 10.17
N ASP A 157 -17.92 -28.25 9.02
CA ASP A 157 -19.35 -28.01 8.74
C ASP A 157 -20.00 -26.64 9.00
N ASN A 158 -19.28 -25.59 9.41
CA ASN A 158 -19.90 -24.28 9.63
C ASN A 158 -19.65 -23.30 8.48
N LYS A 159 -20.69 -23.09 7.65
CA LYS A 159 -20.67 -22.20 6.47
C LYS A 159 -20.48 -20.72 6.81
N ASP A 160 -20.60 -20.35 8.08
CA ASP A 160 -20.70 -18.94 8.45
C ASP A 160 -19.36 -18.26 8.75
N TYR A 161 -18.24 -18.97 9.05
CA TYR A 161 -16.91 -18.35 9.22
C TYR A 161 -15.66 -19.26 8.97
N ASN A 162 -15.77 -20.50 8.46
CA ASN A 162 -14.66 -21.48 8.50
C ASN A 162 -13.83 -21.67 7.21
N GLY A 163 -13.75 -20.64 6.36
CA GLY A 163 -12.99 -20.75 5.12
C GLY A 163 -12.18 -19.51 4.79
N ILE A 164 -11.85 -18.67 5.76
CA ILE A 164 -10.98 -17.52 5.50
C ILE A 164 -10.07 -17.27 6.69
N MET A 165 -8.80 -16.93 6.44
CA MET A 165 -7.79 -16.72 7.47
C MET A 165 -6.85 -15.60 7.08
N LEU A 166 -6.66 -14.63 7.97
CA LEU A 166 -5.65 -13.59 7.82
C LEU A 166 -4.27 -14.10 8.29
N MET A 167 -3.27 -13.99 7.42
CA MET A 167 -1.86 -14.19 7.70
C MET A 167 -1.20 -12.80 7.81
N GLU A 168 -0.59 -12.47 8.96
CA GLU A 168 0.08 -11.18 9.19
C GLU A 168 1.59 -11.38 9.41
N LYS A 169 2.40 -10.49 8.84
CA LYS A 169 3.88 -10.54 8.88
C LYS A 169 4.46 -11.90 8.50
N SER A 170 3.83 -12.57 7.56
CA SER A 170 4.24 -13.90 7.13
C SER A 170 5.51 -13.84 6.30
N SER A 171 6.39 -14.82 6.48
CA SER A 171 7.59 -15.02 5.67
C SER A 171 7.40 -16.17 4.67
N THR A 172 6.17 -16.37 4.20
CA THR A 172 5.77 -17.49 3.33
C THR A 172 6.68 -17.59 2.10
N LYS A 173 7.20 -18.79 1.86
CA LYS A 173 7.96 -19.20 0.68
C LYS A 173 7.32 -20.37 -0.07
N ALA A 174 6.49 -21.15 0.61
CA ALA A 174 5.80 -22.30 0.02
C ALA A 174 4.48 -22.58 0.74
N PHE A 175 3.59 -23.32 0.07
CA PHE A 175 2.39 -23.87 0.70
C PHE A 175 2.51 -25.38 0.85
N GLY A 176 1.76 -25.95 1.78
CA GLY A 176 1.69 -27.40 1.94
C GLY A 176 0.54 -27.86 2.80
N TYR A 177 0.48 -29.17 3.01
CA TYR A 177 -0.53 -29.80 3.86
C TYR A 177 0.05 -30.91 4.75
N ASN A 178 -0.62 -31.13 5.87
CA ASN A 178 -0.36 -32.24 6.78
C ASN A 178 -1.25 -33.44 6.44
N CYS A 179 -0.67 -34.64 6.29
CA CYS A 179 -1.40 -35.84 5.89
C CYS A 179 -1.66 -36.79 7.08
N SER A 180 -2.93 -37.03 7.44
CA SER A 180 -3.30 -38.01 8.49
C SER A 180 -2.97 -39.44 8.12
N SER A 181 -3.06 -39.80 6.83
CA SER A 181 -2.77 -41.17 6.37
C SER A 181 -1.28 -41.53 6.45
N ASP A 182 -0.41 -40.54 6.70
CA ASP A 182 1.05 -40.71 6.77
C ASP A 182 1.61 -40.09 8.06
N ASN A 183 1.01 -40.42 9.21
CA ASN A 183 1.46 -40.00 10.54
C ASN A 183 1.71 -38.48 10.69
N GLY A 184 0.96 -37.65 9.97
CA GLY A 184 1.13 -36.20 9.99
C GLY A 184 2.34 -35.70 9.19
N ARG A 185 2.80 -36.46 8.19
CA ARG A 185 3.84 -36.00 7.27
C ARG A 185 3.39 -34.76 6.51
N LEU A 186 4.34 -33.87 6.24
CA LEU A 186 4.14 -32.65 5.46
C LEU A 186 4.44 -32.91 3.98
N PHE A 187 3.56 -32.42 3.12
CA PHE A 187 3.70 -32.46 1.67
C PHE A 187 3.58 -31.04 1.10
N TYR A 188 4.29 -30.79 0.00
CA TYR A 188 4.40 -29.50 -0.68
C TYR A 188 3.91 -29.59 -2.13
N ASN A 189 2.95 -30.48 -2.35
CA ASN A 189 2.39 -30.78 -3.67
C ASN A 189 1.34 -29.72 -4.02
N PHE A 190 1.79 -28.53 -4.41
CA PHE A 190 0.91 -27.43 -4.78
C PHE A 190 1.23 -26.84 -6.15
N ARG A 191 0.24 -26.14 -6.70
CA ARG A 191 0.34 -25.36 -7.94
C ARG A 191 -0.33 -24.01 -7.71
N MET A 192 0.32 -22.95 -8.17
CA MET A 192 -0.21 -21.59 -8.14
C MET A 192 -0.61 -21.12 -9.55
N GLU A 193 -1.71 -20.39 -9.64
CA GLU A 193 -2.21 -19.80 -10.88
C GLU A 193 -2.83 -18.43 -10.63
N GLU A 194 -2.54 -17.48 -11.52
CA GLU A 194 -3.28 -16.22 -11.64
C GLU A 194 -4.48 -16.41 -12.58
N ILE A 195 -5.70 -16.19 -12.08
CA ILE A 195 -6.94 -16.28 -12.84
C ILE A 195 -7.72 -14.98 -12.64
N ASP A 196 -7.97 -14.24 -13.72
CA ASP A 196 -8.67 -12.95 -13.71
C ASP A 196 -8.09 -11.95 -12.67
N GLY A 197 -6.76 -11.84 -12.58
CA GLY A 197 -6.08 -10.93 -11.65
C GLY A 197 -6.11 -11.37 -10.18
N ASN A 198 -6.54 -12.60 -9.89
CA ASN A 198 -6.57 -13.19 -8.56
C ASN A 198 -5.66 -14.41 -8.50
N TYR A 199 -5.07 -14.67 -7.33
CA TYR A 199 -4.13 -15.77 -7.14
C TYR A 199 -4.78 -16.94 -6.42
N TYR A 200 -4.55 -18.15 -6.93
CA TYR A 200 -5.10 -19.38 -6.37
C TYR A 200 -4.00 -20.40 -6.15
N VAL A 201 -4.16 -21.20 -5.10
CA VAL A 201 -3.28 -22.32 -4.76
C VAL A 201 -4.12 -23.59 -4.72
N GLY A 202 -3.78 -24.54 -5.58
CA GLY A 202 -4.35 -25.88 -5.60
C GLY A 202 -3.37 -26.91 -5.03
N PHE A 203 -3.90 -27.95 -4.39
CA PHE A 203 -3.13 -29.03 -3.77
C PHE A 203 -3.49 -30.39 -4.41
N ASP A 204 -2.49 -31.25 -4.54
CA ASP A 204 -2.56 -32.62 -5.07
C ASP A 204 -2.21 -33.62 -3.95
N PHE A 205 -3.12 -34.54 -3.67
CA PHE A 205 -2.99 -35.47 -2.56
C PHE A 205 -2.00 -36.59 -2.82
N GLU A 206 -1.09 -36.76 -1.86
CA GLU A 206 -0.17 -37.87 -1.74
C GLU A 206 -0.14 -38.37 -0.30
N ALA A 207 0.03 -39.68 -0.15
CA ALA A 207 0.38 -40.32 1.11
C ALA A 207 1.50 -41.34 0.88
N ALA A 208 2.59 -41.22 1.64
CA ALA A 208 3.78 -42.08 1.51
C ALA A 208 3.91 -43.04 2.71
N GLY A 209 2.76 -43.47 3.25
CA GLY A 209 2.66 -44.31 4.45
C GLY A 209 3.49 -45.60 4.39
N GLN A 210 3.68 -46.24 5.53
CA GLN A 210 4.59 -47.40 5.62
C GLN A 210 4.00 -48.64 4.94
N ASN A 211 2.67 -48.78 4.94
CA ASN A 211 1.96 -49.92 4.37
C ASN A 211 1.30 -49.58 3.02
N LEU A 212 1.11 -50.59 2.16
CA LEU A 212 0.50 -50.39 0.83
C LEU A 212 -0.93 -49.83 0.88
N ASN A 213 -1.67 -50.11 1.96
CA ASN A 213 -3.02 -49.57 2.18
C ASN A 213 -3.02 -48.10 2.60
N GLU A 214 -1.87 -47.53 3.00
CA GLU A 214 -1.70 -46.14 3.40
C GLU A 214 -1.06 -45.29 2.30
N GLN A 215 -0.54 -45.94 1.24
CA GLN A 215 0.15 -45.28 0.14
C GLN A 215 -0.80 -44.89 -0.98
N VAL A 216 -0.80 -43.62 -1.33
CA VAL A 216 -1.57 -43.05 -2.44
C VAL A 216 -0.62 -42.29 -3.35
N GLU A 217 -0.62 -42.67 -4.64
CA GLU A 217 0.14 -42.00 -5.69
C GLU A 217 -0.57 -40.73 -6.16
N ARG A 218 0.23 -39.74 -6.57
CA ARG A 218 -0.25 -38.48 -7.12
C ARG A 218 -0.96 -38.68 -8.46
N ASP A 219 -2.01 -37.90 -8.70
CA ASP A 219 -2.65 -37.83 -10.02
C ASP A 219 -2.25 -36.58 -10.83
N TYR A 220 -1.53 -35.66 -10.18
CA TYR A 220 -1.07 -34.36 -10.71
C TYR A 220 -2.21 -33.39 -11.05
N ILE A 221 -3.38 -33.59 -10.45
CA ILE A 221 -4.56 -32.74 -10.55
C ILE A 221 -4.73 -32.02 -9.20
N TYR A 222 -4.49 -30.72 -9.20
CA TYR A 222 -4.36 -29.93 -7.97
C TYR A 222 -5.73 -29.44 -7.45
N ASN A 223 -6.73 -30.32 -7.43
CA ASN A 223 -8.11 -30.03 -7.05
C ASN A 223 -8.55 -30.70 -5.74
N ASP A 224 -7.67 -31.41 -5.03
CA ASP A 224 -7.99 -32.01 -3.74
C ASP A 224 -8.31 -30.92 -2.70
N TRP A 225 -7.65 -29.77 -2.80
CA TRP A 225 -8.01 -28.57 -2.07
C TRP A 225 -7.58 -27.36 -2.88
N ILE A 226 -8.43 -26.32 -2.95
CA ILE A 226 -8.09 -25.05 -3.60
C ILE A 226 -8.41 -23.89 -2.64
N VAL A 227 -7.47 -22.96 -2.54
CA VAL A 227 -7.63 -21.70 -1.81
C VAL A 227 -7.31 -20.52 -2.72
N LYS A 228 -7.94 -19.38 -2.46
CA LYS A 228 -7.64 -18.07 -3.04
C LYS A 228 -6.77 -17.29 -2.08
N ILE A 229 -5.77 -16.59 -2.61
CA ILE A 229 -4.95 -15.67 -1.83
C ILE A 229 -5.29 -14.23 -2.18
N VAL A 230 -5.61 -13.45 -1.16
CA VAL A 230 -6.06 -12.05 -1.31
C VAL A 230 -5.14 -11.15 -0.50
N PRO A 231 -4.41 -10.20 -1.11
CA PRO A 231 -3.63 -9.22 -0.35
C PRO A 231 -4.51 -8.51 0.70
N ALA A 232 -4.05 -8.49 1.95
CA ALA A 232 -4.84 -7.91 3.03
C ALA A 232 -4.66 -6.38 3.03
N ARG A 233 -5.69 -5.66 2.60
CA ARG A 233 -5.70 -4.19 2.58
C ARG A 233 -6.46 -3.65 3.76
N PRO A 234 -5.90 -2.73 4.57
CA PRO A 234 -6.68 -2.10 5.61
C PRO A 234 -7.83 -1.30 4.97
N ASN A 235 -9.05 -1.43 5.50
CA ASN A 235 -10.23 -0.63 5.20
C ASN A 235 -10.04 0.80 5.74
N ILE A 236 -9.20 1.57 5.07
CA ILE A 236 -8.84 2.91 5.50
C ILE A 236 -9.94 3.89 5.09
N THR A 237 -10.69 4.40 6.07
CA THR A 237 -11.36 5.70 5.90
C THR A 237 -10.30 6.78 6.04
N TYR A 238 -9.88 7.35 4.92
CA TYR A 238 -8.98 8.49 4.91
C TYR A 238 -9.70 9.72 5.48
N GLU A 239 -8.99 10.45 6.33
CA GLU A 239 -9.58 11.51 7.16
C GLU A 239 -9.29 12.91 6.62
N ALA A 240 -8.24 13.04 5.80
CA ALA A 240 -7.84 14.30 5.20
C ALA A 240 -7.10 14.08 3.88
N ARG A 241 -7.03 15.12 3.06
CA ARG A 241 -6.26 15.17 1.82
C ARG A 241 -5.18 16.24 1.93
N ILE A 242 -3.96 15.92 1.50
CA ILE A 242 -2.86 16.88 1.36
C ILE A 242 -2.64 17.11 -0.14
N ILE A 243 -2.59 18.39 -0.51
CA ILE A 243 -2.31 18.87 -1.87
C ILE A 243 -1.04 19.73 -1.81
N CYS A 244 -0.14 19.61 -2.79
CA CYS A 244 1.20 20.17 -2.72
C CYS A 244 1.66 20.78 -4.04
N GLU A 245 2.69 21.61 -3.93
CA GLU A 245 3.48 22.18 -5.03
C GLU A 245 4.92 21.61 -4.98
N ASP A 246 5.57 21.36 -6.11
CA ASP A 246 6.92 20.81 -6.21
C ASP A 246 8.03 21.87 -6.25
N LEU A 247 7.68 23.17 -6.29
CA LEU A 247 8.60 24.32 -6.35
C LEU A 247 9.51 24.37 -7.60
N GLY A 248 9.32 23.49 -8.59
CA GLY A 248 10.05 23.50 -9.85
C GLY A 248 9.62 24.66 -10.74
N ALA A 249 8.30 24.84 -10.87
CA ALA A 249 7.69 26.10 -11.24
C ALA A 249 7.15 26.79 -9.97
N THR A 250 7.23 28.11 -9.91
CA THR A 250 6.98 28.86 -8.66
C THR A 250 5.86 29.89 -8.80
N ASP A 251 5.08 29.83 -9.87
CA ASP A 251 4.00 30.75 -10.19
C ASP A 251 2.70 30.07 -10.71
N ASP A 252 2.64 28.74 -10.69
CA ASP A 252 1.54 27.87 -11.09
C ASP A 252 0.83 27.21 -9.91
N PHE A 253 0.10 28.02 -9.15
CA PHE A 253 -0.56 27.59 -7.91
C PHE A 253 -1.83 26.74 -8.16
N ASP A 254 -1.71 25.51 -8.63
CA ASP A 254 -2.81 24.56 -8.80
C ASP A 254 -2.86 23.46 -7.72
N PHE A 255 -1.77 23.32 -6.96
CA PHE A 255 -1.52 22.36 -5.89
C PHE A 255 -1.78 20.89 -6.29
N ASN A 256 -1.55 20.52 -7.54
CA ASN A 256 -1.73 19.13 -7.99
C ASN A 256 -0.43 18.33 -8.17
N ASP A 257 0.73 18.93 -7.87
CA ASP A 257 2.03 18.29 -8.06
C ASP A 257 2.16 16.98 -7.30
N VAL A 258 1.56 16.93 -6.10
CA VAL A 258 1.17 15.67 -5.49
C VAL A 258 -0.14 15.84 -4.74
N VAL A 259 -1.03 14.85 -4.89
CA VAL A 259 -2.29 14.79 -4.16
C VAL A 259 -2.40 13.44 -3.48
N PHE A 260 -2.63 13.43 -2.17
CA PHE A 260 -2.78 12.18 -1.44
C PHE A 260 -3.72 12.30 -0.24
N ASP A 261 -4.47 11.24 0.00
CA ASP A 261 -5.33 11.06 1.15
C ASP A 261 -4.53 10.41 2.29
N VAL A 262 -4.82 10.82 3.53
CA VAL A 262 -4.07 10.40 4.72
C VAL A 262 -5.00 9.90 5.83
N LYS A 263 -4.56 8.83 6.50
CA LYS A 263 -5.01 8.47 7.85
C LYS A 263 -3.82 8.23 8.76
N ILE A 264 -3.77 8.93 9.88
CA ILE A 264 -2.79 8.68 10.95
C ILE A 264 -3.44 7.75 11.99
N ASP A 265 -2.91 6.54 12.15
CA ASP A 265 -3.37 5.60 13.18
C ASP A 265 -2.34 5.51 14.32
N LYS A 266 -2.53 6.36 15.33
CA LYS A 266 -1.68 6.37 16.53
C LYS A 266 -1.75 5.07 17.33
N ASN A 267 -2.81 4.25 17.19
CA ASN A 267 -2.91 2.97 17.90
C ASN A 267 -2.02 1.90 17.29
N LYS A 268 -1.96 1.86 15.96
CA LYS A 268 -1.10 0.95 15.21
C LYS A 268 0.31 1.49 15.03
N ASN A 269 0.56 2.74 15.43
CA ASN A 269 1.79 3.48 15.15
C ASN A 269 2.13 3.45 13.65
N LYS A 270 1.14 3.72 12.80
CA LYS A 270 1.25 3.70 11.34
C LYS A 270 0.54 4.91 10.74
N THR A 271 0.98 5.31 9.55
CA THR A 271 0.29 6.32 8.74
C THR A 271 0.00 5.70 7.37
N TYR A 272 -1.25 5.75 6.96
CA TYR A 272 -1.70 5.18 5.69
C TYR A 272 -1.87 6.30 4.67
N ILE A 273 -1.32 6.09 3.48
CA ILE A 273 -1.35 7.03 2.37
C ILE A 273 -2.14 6.39 1.22
N LYS A 274 -2.98 7.18 0.57
CA LYS A 274 -3.55 6.88 -0.75
C LYS A 274 -3.11 7.99 -1.68
N LEU A 275 -2.13 7.70 -2.53
CA LEU A 275 -1.61 8.59 -3.55
C LEU A 275 -2.61 8.65 -4.72
N LEU A 276 -3.00 9.85 -5.10
CA LEU A 276 -4.08 10.13 -6.05
C LEU A 276 -3.59 10.76 -7.34
N ALA A 277 -2.58 11.62 -7.28
CA ALA A 277 -2.00 12.27 -8.45
C ALA A 277 -0.51 12.57 -8.23
N ALA A 278 0.22 12.65 -9.34
CA ALA A 278 1.58 13.19 -9.42
C ALA A 278 1.64 14.15 -10.62
N GLY A 279 1.61 15.45 -10.35
CA GLY A 279 1.76 16.52 -11.34
C GLY A 279 3.17 17.06 -11.43
N GLY A 280 3.94 16.90 -10.35
CA GLY A 280 5.28 17.45 -10.27
C GLY A 280 6.17 16.85 -11.34
N THR A 281 7.11 17.64 -11.84
CA THR A 281 8.02 17.18 -12.91
C THR A 281 9.40 16.78 -12.41
N ILE A 282 9.64 16.99 -11.12
CA ILE A 282 10.88 16.64 -10.42
C ILE A 282 10.65 15.46 -9.45
N PRO A 283 11.71 14.77 -9.01
CA PRO A 283 11.56 13.69 -8.04
C PRO A 283 10.93 14.19 -6.72
N LEU A 284 9.84 13.55 -6.31
CA LEU A 284 9.03 13.94 -5.16
C LEU A 284 8.70 12.71 -4.30
N TYR A 285 8.80 12.86 -2.98
CA TYR A 285 8.74 11.75 -2.02
C TYR A 285 7.79 12.05 -0.87
N ILE A 286 7.09 11.02 -0.37
CA ILE A 286 6.20 11.13 0.79
C ILE A 286 6.74 10.29 1.95
N GLY A 287 6.99 10.91 3.11
CA GLY A 287 7.38 10.20 4.33
C GLY A 287 8.88 9.91 4.44
N ASP A 288 9.45 9.25 3.43
CA ASP A 288 10.86 8.87 3.33
C ASP A 288 11.28 8.75 1.84
N THR A 289 12.52 8.41 1.57
CA THR A 289 13.08 8.35 0.21
C THR A 289 12.70 7.10 -0.58
N ASP A 290 12.04 6.12 0.04
CA ASP A 290 11.62 4.88 -0.65
C ASP A 290 10.26 5.05 -1.35
N HIS A 291 9.57 6.16 -1.11
CA HIS A 291 8.23 6.46 -1.62
C HIS A 291 8.25 7.62 -2.62
N GLU A 292 9.02 7.47 -3.70
CA GLU A 292 8.99 8.39 -4.84
C GLU A 292 7.66 8.25 -5.60
N VAL A 293 6.99 9.36 -5.89
CA VAL A 293 5.59 9.36 -6.35
C VAL A 293 5.38 8.81 -7.76
N HIS A 294 6.31 9.01 -8.69
CA HIS A 294 6.25 8.51 -10.05
C HIS A 294 6.50 7.01 -10.09
N ASP A 295 7.53 6.55 -9.36
CA ASP A 295 7.86 5.14 -9.20
C ASP A 295 6.68 4.36 -8.62
N LEU A 296 5.98 4.92 -7.62
CA LEU A 296 4.77 4.33 -7.05
C LEU A 296 3.64 4.17 -8.07
N PHE A 297 3.50 5.10 -9.02
CA PHE A 297 2.56 4.98 -10.15
C PHE A 297 3.07 4.10 -11.31
N GLY A 298 4.31 3.63 -11.23
CA GLY A 298 4.98 2.88 -12.27
C GLY A 298 5.12 3.69 -13.56
N VAL A 299 5.56 4.93 -13.44
CA VAL A 299 5.89 5.82 -14.57
C VAL A 299 7.26 6.46 -14.34
N ASP A 300 7.93 6.87 -15.42
CA ASP A 300 9.20 7.59 -15.30
C ASP A 300 8.99 8.94 -14.58
N THR A 301 10.00 9.40 -13.83
CA THR A 301 9.99 10.74 -13.22
C THR A 301 9.72 11.81 -14.27
N GLY A 302 8.82 12.76 -13.95
CA GLY A 302 8.41 13.83 -14.85
C GLY A 302 7.16 13.52 -15.68
N VAL A 303 6.65 12.28 -15.60
CA VAL A 303 5.40 11.89 -16.24
C VAL A 303 4.23 12.21 -15.32
N MET A 304 3.48 13.26 -15.69
CA MET A 304 2.25 13.65 -14.99
C MET A 304 1.15 12.58 -15.11
N VAL A 305 0.52 12.28 -13.98
CA VAL A 305 -0.62 11.37 -13.89
C VAL A 305 -1.73 11.94 -13.00
N ASN A 306 -2.97 11.75 -13.44
CA ASN A 306 -4.18 12.19 -12.74
C ASN A 306 -4.28 13.71 -12.45
N THR A 307 -3.58 14.59 -13.17
CA THR A 307 -3.64 16.06 -13.00
C THR A 307 -4.62 16.77 -13.95
N TYR A 308 -5.74 16.11 -14.27
CA TYR A 308 -6.77 16.54 -15.23
C TYR A 308 -6.24 16.61 -16.69
N ASN A 309 -6.67 15.62 -17.49
CA ASN A 309 -6.31 15.36 -18.90
C ASN A 309 -4.94 14.71 -19.18
N THR A 310 -4.15 14.42 -18.14
CA THR A 310 -2.89 13.67 -18.22
C THR A 310 -3.07 12.27 -17.64
N GLY A 311 -2.35 11.28 -18.19
CA GLY A 311 -2.53 9.83 -18.01
C GLY A 311 -3.29 9.37 -16.77
N GLU A 312 -4.35 8.59 -16.97
CA GLU A 312 -5.13 8.01 -15.87
C GLU A 312 -4.41 6.80 -15.27
N LYS A 313 -4.22 6.81 -13.95
CA LYS A 313 -3.69 5.71 -13.15
C LYS A 313 -4.60 5.42 -11.96
N ALA A 314 -4.70 4.15 -11.58
CA ALA A 314 -5.38 3.79 -10.34
C ALA A 314 -4.63 4.40 -9.14
N PRO A 315 -5.34 4.88 -8.09
CA PRO A 315 -4.70 5.31 -6.85
C PRO A 315 -3.82 4.22 -6.24
N VAL A 316 -2.71 4.64 -5.64
CA VAL A 316 -1.73 3.74 -5.01
C VAL A 316 -1.82 3.87 -3.49
N GLU A 317 -1.95 2.74 -2.79
CA GLU A 317 -2.02 2.72 -1.32
C GLU A 317 -0.72 2.16 -0.74
N PHE A 318 -0.17 2.82 0.28
CA PHE A 318 1.02 2.35 1.01
C PHE A 318 1.00 2.80 2.47
N GLU A 319 1.90 2.23 3.29
CA GLU A 319 2.01 2.54 4.71
C GLU A 319 3.38 3.09 5.09
N LEU A 320 3.39 4.12 5.94
CA LEU A 320 4.58 4.62 6.59
C LEU A 320 4.74 3.94 7.95
N ASN A 321 5.99 3.60 8.29
CA ASN A 321 6.36 2.79 9.47
C ASN A 321 6.23 3.50 10.84
N ARG A 322 5.55 4.65 10.89
CA ARG A 322 5.25 5.38 12.12
C ARG A 322 3.94 6.15 12.00
N ALA A 323 3.31 6.41 13.14
CA ALA A 323 2.28 7.44 13.23
C ALA A 323 2.95 8.81 13.39
N TYR A 324 2.56 9.77 12.56
CA TYR A 324 2.97 11.16 12.73
C TYR A 324 2.12 11.86 13.79
N GLU A 325 2.63 12.92 14.41
CA GLU A 325 1.89 13.62 15.46
C GLU A 325 0.65 14.34 14.94
N ASN A 326 0.73 14.86 13.71
CA ASN A 326 -0.33 15.54 12.97
C ASN A 326 -0.03 15.43 11.47
N TYR A 327 -0.98 15.87 10.63
CA TYR A 327 -0.85 15.80 9.17
C TYR A 327 0.32 16.64 8.62
N ASN A 328 0.63 17.79 9.23
CA ASN A 328 1.72 18.66 8.76
C ASN A 328 3.10 18.03 8.99
N ALA A 329 3.22 17.19 10.02
CA ALA A 329 4.46 16.49 10.37
C ALA A 329 4.85 15.40 9.36
N ILE A 330 3.96 15.02 8.44
CA ILE A 330 4.29 14.11 7.34
C ILE A 330 5.18 14.87 6.35
N PRO A 331 6.45 14.47 6.16
CA PRO A 331 7.34 15.14 5.24
C PRO A 331 6.91 14.82 3.81
N VAL A 332 6.86 15.86 2.99
CA VAL A 332 6.84 15.75 1.53
C VAL A 332 8.13 16.40 1.07
N MET A 333 8.93 15.69 0.30
CA MET A 333 10.30 16.08 -0.03
C MET A 333 10.47 16.13 -1.53
N ILE A 334 11.24 17.10 -2.01
CA ILE A 334 11.56 17.25 -3.42
C ILE A 334 13.08 17.24 -3.62
N ASN A 335 13.53 16.72 -4.76
CA ASN A 335 14.91 16.83 -5.19
C ASN A 335 15.03 17.82 -6.36
N LEU A 336 15.39 19.07 -6.05
CA LEU A 336 15.61 20.13 -7.04
C LEU A 336 16.98 20.03 -7.75
N ASP A 337 17.83 19.07 -7.38
CA ASP A 337 19.14 18.87 -7.97
C ASP A 337 19.33 17.45 -8.54
N GLU A 338 18.70 17.23 -9.70
CA GLU A 338 18.73 15.96 -10.47
C GLU A 338 20.14 15.41 -10.73
N ALA A 339 21.16 16.28 -10.73
CA ALA A 339 22.55 15.91 -11.01
C ALA A 339 23.28 15.25 -9.82
N THR A 340 22.67 15.23 -8.63
CA THR A 340 23.29 14.67 -7.42
C THR A 340 22.56 13.43 -6.94
N ALA A 341 23.31 12.37 -6.63
CA ALA A 341 22.78 11.15 -6.05
C ALA A 341 21.98 11.46 -4.77
N LEU A 342 20.91 10.71 -4.55
CA LEU A 342 20.09 10.75 -3.34
C LEU A 342 20.96 10.76 -2.08
N GLY A 343 21.01 11.89 -1.40
CA GLY A 343 21.65 12.08 -0.12
C GLY A 343 20.81 13.00 0.74
N GLU A 344 20.72 12.70 2.04
CA GLU A 344 19.85 13.39 3.01
C GLU A 344 20.02 14.93 3.05
N GLY A 345 21.12 15.48 2.50
CA GLY A 345 21.40 16.92 2.45
C GLY A 345 20.83 17.69 1.25
N ASN A 346 20.25 17.03 0.24
CA ASN A 346 19.81 17.68 -1.00
C ASN A 346 18.28 17.77 -1.16
N LEU A 347 17.52 17.19 -0.23
CA LEU A 347 16.06 17.21 -0.27
C LEU A 347 15.52 18.49 0.37
N THR A 348 14.60 19.15 -0.31
CA THR A 348 13.83 20.27 0.26
C THR A 348 12.51 19.71 0.78
N VAL A 349 12.21 19.94 2.06
CA VAL A 349 10.94 19.51 2.68
C VAL A 349 9.90 20.60 2.45
N LEU A 350 8.75 20.24 1.86
CA LEU A 350 7.65 21.17 1.66
C LEU A 350 7.02 21.61 2.98
N LYS A 351 6.82 22.92 3.10
CA LYS A 351 6.40 23.63 4.31
C LYS A 351 4.98 24.14 4.22
N ALA A 352 4.30 24.11 5.35
CA ALA A 352 3.04 24.81 5.59
C ALA A 352 3.16 25.53 6.93
N GLU A 353 4.01 26.56 6.97
CA GLU A 353 4.19 27.40 8.15
C GLU A 353 3.01 28.35 8.29
N MET A 354 2.53 28.51 9.52
CA MET A 354 1.41 29.40 9.82
C MET A 354 1.75 30.85 9.42
N GLY A 355 0.89 31.48 8.64
CA GLY A 355 1.09 32.85 8.16
C GLY A 355 2.16 33.02 7.08
N ALA A 356 2.68 31.93 6.49
CA ALA A 356 3.62 31.96 5.37
C ALA A 356 3.02 31.29 4.12
N ALA A 357 3.58 31.55 2.94
CA ALA A 357 3.11 30.94 1.69
C ALA A 357 3.16 29.41 1.79
N PRO A 358 2.04 28.70 1.52
CA PRO A 358 1.96 27.25 1.70
C PRO A 358 2.54 26.53 0.48
N GLN A 359 3.40 25.56 0.72
CA GLN A 359 3.86 24.61 -0.29
C GLN A 359 3.04 23.32 -0.26
N LYS A 360 2.21 23.17 0.78
CA LYS A 360 1.19 22.14 0.91
C LYS A 360 0.00 22.65 1.71
N ILE A 361 -1.19 22.11 1.45
CA ILE A 361 -2.45 22.51 2.08
C ILE A 361 -3.22 21.25 2.50
N LEU A 362 -3.90 21.31 3.65
CA LEU A 362 -4.79 20.25 4.13
C LEU A 362 -6.25 20.59 3.80
N VAL A 363 -6.94 19.69 3.09
CA VAL A 363 -8.35 19.79 2.71
C VAL A 363 -9.11 18.52 3.07
N ASP A 364 -10.44 18.55 2.97
CA ASP A 364 -11.25 17.33 3.13
C ASP A 364 -11.08 16.40 1.92
N THR A 365 -11.33 15.11 2.09
CA THR A 365 -11.18 14.10 1.01
C THR A 365 -12.21 14.26 -0.13
N ASP A 366 -13.20 15.14 0.05
CA ASP A 366 -14.17 15.53 -0.98
C ASP A 366 -13.71 16.69 -1.88
N TYR A 367 -12.55 17.30 -1.58
CA TYR A 367 -11.92 18.30 -2.43
C TYR A 367 -11.56 17.74 -3.81
N VAL A 368 -11.85 18.46 -4.88
CA VAL A 368 -11.45 18.07 -6.24
C VAL A 368 -10.27 18.95 -6.64
N TRP A 369 -9.09 18.35 -6.86
CA TRP A 369 -7.91 19.14 -7.20
C TRP A 369 -8.02 19.79 -8.58
N CYS A 370 -7.33 20.91 -8.73
CA CYS A 370 -7.30 21.66 -9.97
C CYS A 370 -6.53 20.89 -11.03
N GLY A 371 -6.84 21.16 -12.30
CA GLY A 371 -6.03 20.61 -13.39
C GLY A 371 -4.72 21.34 -13.59
N GLU A 372 -3.84 20.70 -14.33
CA GLU A 372 -2.49 21.19 -14.65
C GLU A 372 -2.51 22.65 -15.13
N ARG A 373 -1.75 23.51 -14.44
CA ARG A 373 -1.63 24.97 -14.65
C ARG A 373 -2.92 25.76 -14.47
N LEU A 374 -3.96 25.15 -13.92
CA LEU A 374 -5.20 25.82 -13.59
C LEU A 374 -5.13 26.36 -12.17
N GLN A 375 -4.75 27.63 -12.08
CA GLN A 375 -4.61 28.37 -10.81
C GLN A 375 -5.82 28.16 -9.90
N ILE A 376 -5.57 27.84 -8.63
CA ILE A 376 -6.56 27.32 -7.68
C ILE A 376 -7.76 28.25 -7.48
N GLU A 377 -7.57 29.56 -7.53
CA GLU A 377 -8.65 30.54 -7.41
C GLU A 377 -9.55 30.62 -8.65
N THR A 378 -9.11 30.06 -9.77
CA THR A 378 -9.94 29.94 -10.98
C THR A 378 -11.05 28.91 -10.76
N VAL A 379 -10.74 27.81 -10.06
CA VAL A 379 -11.69 26.76 -9.69
C VAL A 379 -12.42 27.12 -8.39
N TYR A 380 -11.68 27.69 -7.44
CA TYR A 380 -12.13 28.00 -6.08
C TYR A 380 -11.92 29.48 -5.73
N PRO A 381 -12.78 30.41 -6.22
CA PRO A 381 -12.58 31.86 -6.04
C PRO A 381 -12.47 32.34 -4.59
N ASN A 382 -13.05 31.59 -3.64
CA ASN A 382 -12.97 31.90 -2.22
C ASN A 382 -11.59 31.63 -1.61
N PHE A 383 -10.68 30.95 -2.34
CA PHE A 383 -9.30 30.75 -1.91
C PHE A 383 -8.59 32.08 -1.64
N ILE A 384 -8.84 33.12 -2.44
CA ILE A 384 -8.26 34.45 -2.21
C ILE A 384 -8.67 35.01 -0.85
N GLN A 385 -9.95 34.84 -0.47
CA GLN A 385 -10.42 35.29 0.84
C GLN A 385 -9.80 34.46 1.95
N TYR A 386 -9.68 33.15 1.77
CA TYR A 386 -9.03 32.25 2.70
C TYR A 386 -7.57 32.64 2.99
N VAL A 387 -6.79 32.99 1.95
CA VAL A 387 -5.41 33.48 2.12
C VAL A 387 -5.35 34.67 3.08
N SER A 388 -6.27 35.62 2.93
CA SER A 388 -6.34 36.84 3.75
C SER A 388 -7.13 36.69 5.06
N SER A 389 -7.79 35.54 5.28
CA SER A 389 -8.62 35.29 6.46
C SER A 389 -8.77 33.80 6.77
N HIS A 390 -8.14 33.37 7.87
CA HIS A 390 -8.19 31.98 8.37
C HIS A 390 -9.59 31.48 8.78
N ASN A 391 -10.59 32.37 8.88
CA ASN A 391 -11.95 32.04 9.32
C ASN A 391 -12.80 31.30 8.27
N TYR A 392 -12.27 31.08 7.07
CA TYR A 392 -12.95 30.31 6.01
C TYR A 392 -12.51 28.83 6.04
N SER A 393 -13.18 28.00 6.84
CA SER A 393 -12.81 26.58 7.03
C SER A 393 -13.23 25.63 5.89
N ARG A 394 -13.76 26.15 4.78
CA ARG A 394 -14.14 25.40 3.57
C ARG A 394 -14.25 26.35 2.37
N TRP A 395 -13.10 26.69 1.81
CA TRP A 395 -13.00 27.62 0.67
C TRP A 395 -13.22 26.95 -0.69
N TRP A 396 -13.21 25.61 -0.72
CA TRP A 396 -13.51 24.80 -1.89
C TRP A 396 -15.00 24.50 -2.07
#